data_AF-A0A2P2MGK5-F1
#
_entry.id   AF-A0A2P2MGK5-F1
#
_cell.length_a   1.000
_cell.length_b   1.000
_cell.length_c   1.000
_cell.angle_alpha   90.00
_cell.angle_beta   90.00
_cell.angle_gamma   90.00
#
_symmetry.space_group_name_H-M   'P 1'
#
loop_
_entity.id
_entity.type
_entity.pdbx_description
1 polymer ?
#
loop_
_entity_poly.entity_id
_entity_poly.type
_entity_poly.pdbx_seq_one_letter_code
_entity_poly.pdbx_strand_id
1 'polypeptide(L)'
;MSPGSFLPLFPSLVDLPILLVALEKVERSSGSLIGSSIASIQKSTAPEMLLALMDEAYTGSTIGDGGADSESEDSSTIDAADPLFLELLKDENDGLAERHWTSPGMAAALQAAINAPQSDRLKQILKVTPRLLDAYFALALRDVNESLTCALIPLLMARHETMFPDKIYSYEVRKRLLEFMLASFQRSPHFVALLKKLIMDRLGEAYDSPTKTELALHLCWAIGEHGGGGESYKDAARELFESLELLLYENLSSSRLGLGKSAMSSGDENFQKASQARLLCFVVTAITKLATFHHELLPRARVSLGKVARSRISDARVWRRAQDYLALMNEPAICLSVFGPSRPSRGHLQHPGTVNWSEGGTKMIAHIPFYILGKQEGPPFHDFTFSDVIPRR
;
A
#
# COMPACT_ATOMS: atom_id res chain seq x y z
N MET A 1 11.25 -21.95 5.86
CA MET A 1 11.32 -21.04 7.02
C MET A 1 10.13 -21.29 7.92
N SER A 2 10.30 -21.33 9.24
CA SER A 2 9.18 -21.47 10.18
C SER A 2 8.33 -20.17 10.20
N PRO A 3 6.99 -20.26 10.17
CA PRO A 3 6.08 -19.12 10.28
C PRO A 3 6.40 -18.20 11.46
N GLY A 4 6.88 -18.78 12.57
CA GLY A 4 7.14 -18.08 13.83
C GLY A 4 8.29 -17.07 13.80
N SER A 5 9.05 -16.96 12.70
CA SER A 5 10.17 -15.99 12.58
C SER A 5 10.00 -14.98 11.45
N PHE A 6 9.28 -15.31 10.37
CA PHE A 6 9.28 -14.50 9.16
C PHE A 6 8.32 -13.30 9.24
N LEU A 7 7.08 -13.50 9.69
CA LEU A 7 6.10 -12.42 9.81
C LEU A 7 6.47 -11.41 10.92
N PRO A 8 6.92 -11.84 12.12
CA PRO A 8 7.32 -10.90 13.18
C PRO A 8 8.58 -10.08 12.86
N LEU A 9 9.41 -10.55 11.90
CA LEU A 9 10.60 -9.82 11.48
C LEU A 9 10.25 -8.52 10.75
N PHE A 10 9.15 -8.49 10.00
CA PHE A 10 8.78 -7.29 9.23
C PHE A 10 8.54 -6.06 10.11
N PRO A 11 7.65 -6.10 11.13
CA PRO A 11 7.47 -4.97 12.04
C PRO A 11 8.77 -4.56 12.74
N SER A 12 9.58 -5.52 13.17
CA SER A 12 10.87 -5.24 13.82
C SER A 12 11.86 -4.51 12.90
N LEU A 13 11.87 -4.82 11.59
CA LEU A 13 12.69 -4.09 10.61
C LEU A 13 12.19 -2.66 10.40
N VAL A 14 10.88 -2.46 10.22
CA VAL A 14 10.28 -1.13 10.02
C VAL A 14 10.45 -0.23 11.24
N ASP A 15 10.43 -0.83 12.44
CA ASP A 15 10.49 -0.10 13.70
C ASP A 15 11.93 0.08 14.23
N LEU A 16 12.96 -0.35 13.49
CA LEU A 16 14.37 -0.16 13.85
C LEU A 16 14.73 1.28 14.27
N PRO A 17 14.30 2.34 13.55
CA PRO A 17 14.58 3.71 13.98
C PRO A 17 13.92 4.06 15.33
N ILE A 18 12.72 3.52 15.60
CA ILE A 18 11.99 3.78 16.84
C ILE A 18 12.68 3.07 18.02
N LEU A 19 13.06 1.81 17.82
CA LEU A 19 13.82 1.03 18.81
C LEU A 19 15.14 1.70 19.17
N LEU A 20 15.85 2.27 18.19
CA LEU A 20 17.07 3.02 18.45
C LEU A 20 16.80 4.27 19.29
N VAL A 21 15.76 5.05 18.96
CA VAL A 21 15.42 6.26 19.71
C VAL A 21 15.10 5.92 21.16
N ALA A 22 14.38 4.81 21.40
CA ALA A 22 14.12 4.31 22.74
C ALA A 22 15.41 3.98 23.49
N LEU A 23 16.30 3.21 22.86
CA LEU A 23 17.58 2.82 23.46
C LEU A 23 18.49 4.03 23.75
N GLU A 24 18.56 5.00 22.84
CA GLU A 24 19.37 6.20 23.08
C GLU A 24 18.81 7.08 24.21
N LYS A 25 17.49 7.07 24.43
CA LYS A 25 16.91 7.79 25.58
C LYS A 25 17.28 7.10 26.89
N VAL A 26 17.19 5.76 26.93
CA VAL A 26 17.63 4.97 28.08
C VAL A 26 19.12 5.16 28.36
N GLU A 27 19.98 5.13 27.32
CA GLU A 27 21.42 5.40 27.48
C GLU A 27 21.71 6.81 28.02
N ARG A 28 20.89 7.81 27.67
CA ARG A 28 21.06 9.18 28.20
C ARG A 28 20.64 9.29 29.67
N SER A 29 19.62 8.55 30.11
CA SER A 29 19.15 8.59 31.51
C SER A 29 19.95 7.67 32.45
N SER A 30 20.55 6.58 31.95
CA SER A 30 21.27 5.59 32.76
C SER A 30 22.78 5.47 32.52
N GLY A 31 23.33 6.25 31.59
CA GLY A 31 24.73 6.15 31.16
C GLY A 31 24.93 5.13 30.02
N SER A 32 26.10 5.17 29.38
CA SER A 32 26.36 4.34 28.19
C SER A 32 26.37 2.84 28.51
N LEU A 33 25.63 2.06 27.73
CA LEU A 33 25.67 0.59 27.71
C LEU A 33 26.98 0.04 27.10
N ILE A 34 27.65 0.85 26.26
CA ILE A 34 28.88 0.45 25.58
C ILE A 34 30.07 0.94 26.40
N GLY A 35 30.36 0.22 27.47
CA GLY A 35 31.65 0.30 28.16
C GLY A 35 32.72 -0.42 27.32
N SER A 36 33.81 0.27 26.99
CA SER A 36 34.98 -0.32 26.31
C SER A 36 35.72 -1.38 27.14
N SER A 37 35.24 -1.68 28.36
CA SER A 37 35.81 -2.67 29.26
C SER A 37 34.74 -3.31 30.14
N ILE A 38 34.79 -4.64 30.30
CA ILE A 38 33.85 -5.46 31.09
C ILE A 38 33.73 -4.97 32.55
N ALA A 39 34.77 -4.32 33.09
CA ALA A 39 34.76 -3.72 34.42
C ALA A 39 33.87 -2.46 34.56
N SER A 40 33.60 -1.74 33.46
CA SER A 40 32.69 -0.58 33.45
C SER A 40 31.21 -0.95 33.39
N ILE A 41 30.90 -2.18 32.94
CA ILE A 41 29.52 -2.70 32.86
C ILE A 41 28.98 -3.01 34.27
N GLN A 42 29.83 -3.44 35.22
CA GLN A 42 29.45 -3.63 36.63
C GLN A 42 29.17 -2.33 37.39
N LYS A 43 29.52 -1.17 36.80
CA LYS A 43 29.29 0.16 37.38
C LYS A 43 28.27 0.98 36.59
N SER A 44 27.70 0.39 35.54
CA SER A 44 26.69 0.98 34.68
C SER A 44 25.32 0.65 35.28
N THR A 45 24.54 1.69 35.61
CA THR A 45 23.17 1.55 36.11
C THR A 45 22.17 1.17 35.00
N ALA A 46 22.61 1.18 33.73
CA ALA A 46 21.79 0.90 32.56
C ALA A 46 21.24 -0.55 32.47
N PRO A 47 22.04 -1.62 32.66
CA PRO A 47 21.51 -2.98 32.72
C PRO A 47 20.54 -3.20 33.89
N GLU A 48 20.80 -2.59 35.06
CA GLU A 48 19.88 -2.66 36.21
C GLU A 48 18.57 -1.90 35.95
N MET A 49 18.63 -0.75 35.28
CA MET A 49 17.44 0.03 34.91
C MET A 49 16.62 -0.66 33.82
N LEU A 50 17.25 -1.32 32.84
CA LEU A 50 16.55 -2.16 31.86
C LEU A 50 15.83 -3.33 32.54
N LEU A 51 16.50 -4.01 33.47
CA LEU A 51 15.90 -5.08 34.28
C LEU A 51 14.74 -4.56 35.15
N ALA A 52 14.89 -3.39 35.77
CA ALA A 52 13.84 -2.77 36.58
C ALA A 52 12.63 -2.36 35.73
N LEU A 53 12.84 -1.79 34.54
CA LEU A 53 11.75 -1.44 33.62
C LEU A 53 11.04 -2.68 33.08
N MET A 54 11.77 -3.77 32.83
CA MET A 54 11.17 -5.06 32.47
C MET A 54 10.33 -5.63 33.63
N ASP A 55 10.80 -5.53 34.87
CA ASP A 55 10.08 -6.00 36.06
C ASP A 55 8.85 -5.13 36.37
N GLU A 56 8.93 -3.81 36.20
CA GLU A 56 7.79 -2.88 36.30
C GLU A 56 6.73 -3.18 35.24
N ALA A 57 7.14 -3.38 33.98
CA ALA A 57 6.22 -3.76 32.91
C ALA A 57 5.58 -5.14 33.13
N TYR A 58 6.24 -6.06 33.84
CA TYR A 58 5.75 -7.41 34.13
C TYR A 58 4.85 -7.46 35.37
N THR A 59 5.12 -6.64 36.38
CA THR A 59 4.41 -6.65 37.67
C THR A 59 3.33 -5.56 37.79
N GLY A 60 3.36 -4.54 36.92
CA GLY A 60 2.45 -3.39 36.96
C GLY A 60 2.63 -2.50 38.20
N SER A 61 3.68 -2.74 38.99
CA SER A 61 3.94 -2.01 40.22
C SER A 61 4.83 -0.81 39.90
N THR A 62 4.25 0.39 39.87
CA THR A 62 5.01 1.64 39.80
C THR A 62 6.07 1.63 40.90
N ILE A 63 7.31 2.00 40.57
CA ILE A 63 8.40 2.12 41.54
C ILE A 63 7.93 3.07 42.67
N GLY A 64 7.62 2.46 43.82
CA GLY A 64 7.12 3.00 45.09
C GLY A 64 6.71 4.48 45.19
N ASP A 65 5.40 4.74 45.22
CA ASP A 65 4.82 5.73 46.14
C ASP A 65 4.69 5.07 47.53
N GLY A 66 5.84 4.78 48.14
CA GLY A 66 5.95 4.27 49.50
C GLY A 66 6.26 5.44 50.42
N GLY A 67 5.26 5.92 51.15
CA GLY A 67 5.42 7.04 52.07
C GLY A 67 6.47 6.83 53.16
N ALA A 68 6.86 7.97 53.74
CA ALA A 68 7.60 8.21 54.97
C ALA A 68 9.14 8.35 54.88
N ASP A 69 9.57 9.60 55.10
CA ASP A 69 10.73 10.02 55.88
C ASP A 69 12.08 9.35 55.58
N SER A 70 12.87 9.98 54.69
CA SER A 70 14.33 10.02 54.82
C SER A 70 14.89 11.18 54.02
N GLU A 71 15.38 12.19 54.74
CA GLU A 71 16.24 13.24 54.22
C GLU A 71 17.56 12.62 53.76
N SER A 72 17.79 12.56 52.45
CA SER A 72 19.13 12.48 51.88
C SER A 72 19.16 13.26 50.57
N GLU A 73 19.70 14.47 50.64
CA GLU A 73 20.10 15.28 49.48
C GLU A 73 21.19 14.54 48.68
N ASP A 74 21.21 14.78 47.37
CA ASP A 74 22.17 14.29 46.37
C ASP A 74 22.00 12.83 45.87
N SER A 75 20.85 12.55 45.28
CA SER A 75 20.85 11.79 44.02
C SER A 75 19.86 12.43 43.08
N SER A 76 20.28 12.71 41.84
CA SER A 76 19.36 13.05 40.77
C SER A 76 18.28 11.98 40.74
N THR A 77 17.07 12.31 41.17
CA THR A 77 15.88 11.47 41.02
C THR A 77 15.82 11.05 39.57
N ILE A 78 16.24 9.81 39.31
CA ILE A 78 16.30 9.21 37.99
C ILE A 78 14.86 9.17 37.52
N ASP A 79 14.55 9.93 36.47
CA ASP A 79 13.20 10.07 35.89
C ASP A 79 12.81 8.72 35.26
N ALA A 80 12.39 7.78 36.11
CA ALA A 80 12.27 6.35 35.84
C ALA A 80 11.07 5.98 34.96
N ALA A 81 10.39 6.96 34.39
CA ALA A 81 9.18 6.76 33.61
C ALA A 81 9.31 7.40 32.22
N ASP A 82 10.25 6.95 31.37
CA ASP A 82 10.20 7.35 29.96
C ASP A 82 8.95 6.71 29.32
N PRO A 83 7.91 7.49 28.99
CA PRO A 83 6.67 6.95 28.46
C PRO A 83 6.87 6.15 27.17
N LEU A 84 7.93 6.45 26.41
CA LEU A 84 8.22 5.76 25.16
C LEU A 84 8.72 4.32 25.39
N PHE A 85 9.51 4.09 26.45
CA PHE A 85 10.02 2.75 26.78
C PHE A 85 8.96 1.90 27.48
N LEU A 86 8.15 2.50 28.35
CA LEU A 86 7.01 1.82 28.97
C LEU A 86 5.93 1.44 27.95
N GLU A 87 5.65 2.29 26.95
CA GLU A 87 4.74 1.92 25.85
C GLU A 87 5.30 0.78 24.97
N LEU A 88 6.61 0.71 24.77
CA LEU A 88 7.28 -0.39 24.08
C LEU A 88 7.15 -1.72 24.84
N LEU A 89 7.30 -1.70 26.16
CA LEU A 89 7.24 -2.91 26.99
C LEU A 89 5.81 -3.43 27.23
N LYS A 90 4.80 -2.54 27.24
CA LYS A 90 3.39 -2.94 27.34
C LYS A 90 2.96 -3.87 26.20
N ASP A 91 3.47 -3.64 24.99
CA ASP A 91 3.20 -4.45 23.80
C ASP A 91 3.74 -5.89 23.92
N GLU A 92 4.89 -6.09 24.59
CA GLU A 92 5.48 -7.42 24.75
C GLU A 92 4.72 -8.30 25.77
N ASN A 93 4.06 -7.70 26.76
CA ASN A 93 3.40 -8.42 27.86
C ASN A 93 1.88 -8.65 27.65
N ASP A 94 1.17 -7.75 26.95
CA ASP A 94 -0.30 -7.83 26.82
C ASP A 94 -0.80 -8.74 25.67
N GLY A 95 0.10 -9.29 24.84
CA GLY A 95 -0.29 -10.15 23.71
C GLY A 95 -1.14 -9.45 22.65
N LEU A 96 -1.22 -8.11 22.69
CA LEU A 96 -1.86 -7.28 21.67
C LEU A 96 -0.94 -7.20 20.46
N ALA A 97 -1.41 -7.67 19.31
CA ALA A 97 -0.59 -7.81 18.10
C ALA A 97 -0.27 -6.47 17.39
N GLU A 98 -0.84 -5.35 17.84
CA GLU A 98 -0.69 -4.05 17.20
C GLU A 98 0.02 -3.06 18.11
N ARG A 99 1.35 -2.94 17.93
CA ARG A 99 2.13 -1.80 18.46
C ARG A 99 1.36 -0.51 18.23
N HIS A 100 0.91 0.10 19.33
CA HIS A 100 0.11 1.32 19.36
C HIS A 100 0.97 2.56 19.02
N TRP A 101 1.70 2.52 17.88
CA TRP A 101 2.44 3.67 17.34
C TRP A 101 1.53 4.86 16.99
N THR A 102 0.21 4.68 17.08
CA THR A 102 -0.82 5.70 16.93
C THR A 102 -1.16 6.43 18.23
N SER A 103 -0.54 6.07 19.37
CA SER A 103 -0.79 6.80 20.62
C SER A 103 -0.33 8.26 20.47
N PRO A 104 -1.14 9.24 20.92
CA PRO A 104 -0.74 10.65 20.88
C PRO A 104 0.57 10.93 21.62
N GLY A 105 0.85 10.16 22.68
CA GLY A 105 2.09 10.24 23.46
C GLY A 105 3.32 9.79 22.65
N MET A 106 3.25 8.65 21.99
CA MET A 106 4.30 8.14 21.11
C MET A 106 4.56 9.08 19.93
N ALA A 107 3.50 9.56 19.28
CA ALA A 107 3.62 10.48 18.15
C ALA A 107 4.34 11.78 18.57
N ALA A 108 4.00 12.34 19.73
CA ALA A 108 4.68 13.52 20.28
C ALA A 108 6.14 13.23 20.62
N ALA A 109 6.43 12.08 21.24
CA ALA A 109 7.79 11.68 21.61
C ALA A 109 8.70 11.45 20.39
N LEU A 110 8.18 10.83 19.33
CA LEU A 110 8.88 10.64 18.06
C LEU A 110 9.08 11.97 17.33
N GLN A 111 8.08 12.85 17.34
CA GLN A 111 8.21 14.18 16.74
C GLN A 111 9.26 15.03 17.47
N ALA A 112 9.32 14.94 18.81
CA ALA A 112 10.35 15.59 19.61
C ALA A 112 11.75 15.05 19.28
N ALA A 113 11.88 13.74 19.08
CA ALA A 113 13.15 13.11 18.70
C ALA A 113 13.66 13.57 17.31
N ILE A 114 12.76 13.88 16.37
CA ILE A 114 13.11 14.44 15.06
C ILE A 114 13.54 15.90 15.15
N ASN A 115 12.90 16.67 16.02
CA ASN A 115 13.20 18.09 16.19
C ASN A 115 14.54 18.32 16.93
N ALA A 116 15.03 17.31 17.65
CA ALA A 116 16.35 17.29 18.28
C ALA A 116 17.47 16.98 17.27
N PRO A 117 18.74 17.37 17.56
CA PRO A 117 19.87 16.99 16.71
C PRO A 117 19.99 15.46 16.63
N GLN A 118 19.78 14.92 15.43
CA GLN A 118 19.83 13.48 15.18
C GLN A 118 21.23 12.91 15.42
N SER A 119 21.31 11.80 16.15
CA SER A 119 22.55 11.04 16.32
C SER A 119 23.04 10.45 14.99
N ASP A 120 24.34 10.21 14.88
CA ASP A 120 24.89 9.57 13.67
C ASP A 120 24.42 8.12 13.53
N ARG A 121 24.12 7.43 14.65
CA ARG A 121 23.49 6.10 14.66
C ARG A 121 22.10 6.14 14.03
N LEU A 122 21.27 7.13 14.38
CA LEU A 122 19.93 7.28 13.82
C LEU A 122 20.00 7.57 12.32
N LYS A 123 20.87 8.47 11.88
CA LYS A 123 21.09 8.75 10.44
C LYS A 123 21.51 7.49 9.68
N GLN A 124 22.34 6.65 10.27
CA GLN A 124 22.76 5.40 9.65
C GLN A 124 21.61 4.39 9.58
N ILE A 125 20.85 4.23 10.65
CA ILE A 125 19.71 3.30 10.70
C ILE A 125 18.61 3.71 9.72
N LEU A 126 18.27 5.00 9.63
CA LEU A 126 17.32 5.51 8.62
C LEU A 126 17.74 5.18 7.18
N LYS A 127 19.05 5.09 6.91
CA LYS A 127 19.58 4.70 5.58
C LYS A 127 19.68 3.18 5.38
N VAL A 128 19.94 2.42 6.44
CA VAL A 128 20.15 0.96 6.37
C VAL A 128 18.81 0.22 6.33
N THR A 129 17.81 0.67 7.09
CA THR A 129 16.52 -0.03 7.20
C THR A 129 15.83 -0.27 5.85
N PRO A 130 15.73 0.71 4.91
CA PRO A 130 15.14 0.44 3.59
C PRO A 130 15.89 -0.65 2.81
N ARG A 131 17.22 -0.74 2.95
CA ARG A 131 18.04 -1.77 2.28
C ARG A 131 17.82 -3.16 2.89
N LEU A 132 17.61 -3.23 4.20
CA LEU A 132 17.24 -4.48 4.87
C LEU A 132 15.86 -4.95 4.41
N LEU A 133 14.91 -4.02 4.23
CA LEU A 133 13.61 -4.33 3.65
C LEU A 133 13.73 -4.83 2.21
N ASP A 134 14.60 -4.24 1.39
CA ASP A 134 14.85 -4.73 0.03
C ASP A 134 15.30 -6.21 0.04
N ALA A 135 16.24 -6.57 0.93
CA ALA A 135 16.70 -7.94 1.08
C ALA A 135 15.58 -8.87 1.59
N TYR A 136 14.81 -8.43 2.60
CA TYR A 136 13.68 -9.17 3.14
C TYR A 136 12.62 -9.46 2.06
N PHE A 137 12.24 -8.44 1.30
CA PHE A 137 11.25 -8.56 0.22
C PHE A 137 11.77 -9.39 -0.97
N ALA A 138 13.04 -9.27 -1.33
CA ALA A 138 13.64 -10.11 -2.37
C ALA A 138 13.61 -11.60 -1.98
N LEU A 139 13.92 -11.92 -0.72
CA LEU A 139 13.83 -13.29 -0.20
C LEU A 139 12.37 -13.77 -0.13
N ALA A 140 11.45 -12.90 0.31
CA ALA A 140 10.03 -13.20 0.38
C ALA A 140 9.45 -13.53 -1.00
N LEU A 141 9.78 -12.73 -2.02
CA LEU A 141 9.32 -12.95 -3.39
C LEU A 141 9.96 -14.18 -4.06
N ARG A 142 11.04 -14.75 -3.52
CA ARG A 142 11.71 -15.92 -4.11
C ARG A 142 11.36 -17.22 -3.38
N ASP A 143 11.49 -17.22 -2.06
CA ASP A 143 11.61 -18.44 -1.27
C ASP A 143 10.41 -18.69 -0.33
N VAL A 144 9.56 -17.68 -0.10
CA VAL A 144 8.41 -17.78 0.82
C VAL A 144 7.17 -18.33 0.12
N ASN A 145 6.38 -19.10 0.86
CA ASN A 145 5.14 -19.71 0.38
C ASN A 145 4.04 -18.67 0.18
N GLU A 146 3.05 -19.00 -0.66
CA GLU A 146 1.95 -18.07 -0.96
C GLU A 146 1.13 -17.71 0.28
N SER A 147 0.95 -18.63 1.22
CA SER A 147 0.18 -18.37 2.44
C SER A 147 0.83 -17.33 3.36
N LEU A 148 2.15 -17.39 3.57
CA LEU A 148 2.84 -16.37 4.37
C LEU A 148 2.91 -15.04 3.62
N THR A 149 3.13 -15.04 2.30
CA THR A 149 3.09 -13.81 1.51
C THR A 149 1.70 -13.16 1.58
N CYS A 150 0.63 -13.93 1.48
CA CYS A 150 -0.74 -13.44 1.63
C CYS A 150 -1.01 -12.89 3.04
N ALA A 151 -0.46 -13.52 4.09
CA ALA A 151 -0.57 -13.05 5.47
C ALA A 151 0.27 -11.80 5.75
N LEU A 152 1.36 -11.59 5.00
CA LEU A 152 2.21 -10.41 5.14
C LEU A 152 1.51 -9.16 4.60
N ILE A 153 0.77 -9.24 3.49
CA ILE A 153 0.13 -8.08 2.84
C ILE A 153 -0.71 -7.22 3.81
N PRO A 154 -1.60 -7.79 4.65
CA PRO A 154 -2.32 -7.02 5.66
C PRO A 154 -1.44 -6.22 6.61
N LEU A 155 -0.30 -6.80 7.03
CA LEU A 155 0.67 -6.12 7.91
C LEU A 155 1.31 -4.92 7.18
N LEU A 156 1.59 -5.07 5.88
CA LEU A 156 2.13 -3.97 5.07
C LEU A 156 1.11 -2.83 4.94
N MET A 157 -0.17 -3.17 4.70
CA MET A 157 -1.25 -2.20 4.61
C MET A 157 -1.45 -1.43 5.93
N ALA A 158 -1.42 -2.13 7.07
CA ALA A 158 -1.53 -1.51 8.39
C ALA A 158 -0.33 -0.61 8.73
N ARG A 159 0.89 -1.02 8.35
CA ARG A 159 2.11 -0.24 8.58
C ARG A 159 2.32 0.94 7.63
N HIS A 160 1.56 1.04 6.54
CA HIS A 160 1.69 2.14 5.58
C HIS A 160 1.53 3.55 6.19
N GLU A 161 0.80 3.64 7.30
CA GLU A 161 0.54 4.89 8.02
C GLU A 161 1.38 5.06 9.28
N THR A 162 1.79 3.96 9.91
CA THR A 162 2.49 3.95 11.20
C THR A 162 3.97 3.68 10.98
N MET A 163 4.74 4.76 10.76
CA MET A 163 6.19 4.72 10.56
C MET A 163 6.88 5.85 11.33
N PHE A 164 8.19 5.69 11.51
CA PHE A 164 9.03 6.75 12.05
C PHE A 164 8.87 8.06 11.24
N PRO A 165 8.57 9.21 11.88
CA PRO A 165 8.10 10.43 11.20
C PRO A 165 9.18 11.21 10.40
N ASP A 166 10.20 10.53 9.87
CA ASP A 166 11.16 11.12 8.93
C ASP A 166 10.62 11.04 7.49
N LYS A 167 10.64 12.17 6.78
CA LYS A 167 10.02 12.29 5.44
C LYS A 167 10.70 11.41 4.39
N ILE A 168 12.03 11.34 4.41
CA ILE A 168 12.81 10.59 3.41
C ILE A 168 12.64 9.09 3.68
N TYR A 169 12.82 8.69 4.94
CA TYR A 169 12.62 7.32 5.40
C TYR A 169 11.21 6.81 5.10
N SER A 170 10.18 7.55 5.51
CA SER A 170 8.79 7.18 5.28
C SER A 170 8.48 7.01 3.79
N TYR A 171 9.01 7.89 2.93
CA TYR A 171 8.85 7.78 1.50
C TYR A 171 9.51 6.50 0.93
N GLU A 172 10.77 6.26 1.29
CA GLU A 172 11.54 5.10 0.83
C GLU A 172 10.92 3.77 1.29
N VAL A 173 10.45 3.70 2.54
CA VAL A 173 9.78 2.50 3.07
C VAL A 173 8.43 2.30 2.39
N ARG A 174 7.56 3.31 2.35
CA ARG A 174 6.24 3.22 1.68
C ARG A 174 6.35 2.75 0.25
N LYS A 175 7.31 3.29 -0.51
CA LYS A 175 7.58 2.88 -1.89
C LYS A 175 7.85 1.38 -1.98
N ARG A 176 8.73 0.85 -1.12
CA ARG A 176 9.06 -0.59 -1.08
C ARG A 176 7.88 -1.46 -0.67
N LEU A 177 7.08 -1.02 0.30
CA LEU A 177 5.86 -1.74 0.70
C LEU A 177 4.91 -1.88 -0.50
N LEU A 178 4.69 -0.78 -1.23
CA LEU A 178 3.83 -0.76 -2.41
C LEU A 178 4.38 -1.63 -3.53
N GLU A 179 5.67 -1.52 -3.85
CA GLU A 179 6.34 -2.33 -4.87
C GLU A 179 6.25 -3.83 -4.56
N PHE A 180 6.48 -4.22 -3.30
CA PHE A 180 6.35 -5.61 -2.87
C PHE A 180 4.90 -6.11 -2.95
N MET A 181 3.91 -5.31 -2.52
CA MET A 181 2.49 -5.69 -2.63
C MET A 181 2.09 -5.90 -4.09
N LEU A 182 2.48 -4.98 -4.99
CA LEU A 182 2.23 -5.12 -6.43
C LEU A 182 2.89 -6.38 -7.00
N ALA A 183 4.16 -6.64 -6.67
CA ALA A 183 4.85 -7.84 -7.09
C ALA A 183 4.19 -9.12 -6.57
N SER A 184 3.66 -9.08 -5.35
CA SER A 184 2.93 -10.20 -4.73
C SER A 184 1.62 -10.48 -5.45
N PHE A 185 0.83 -9.45 -5.76
CA PHE A 185 -0.39 -9.59 -6.57
C PHE A 185 -0.09 -10.07 -7.99
N GLN A 186 1.01 -9.60 -8.59
CA GLN A 186 1.44 -10.06 -9.92
C GLN A 186 1.83 -11.53 -9.93
N ARG A 187 2.52 -12.01 -8.89
CA ARG A 187 2.91 -13.42 -8.75
C ARG A 187 1.69 -14.31 -8.48
N SER A 188 0.77 -13.84 -7.63
CA SER A 188 -0.37 -14.62 -7.16
C SER A 188 -1.66 -13.77 -7.21
N PRO A 189 -2.30 -13.64 -8.40
CA PRO A 189 -3.47 -12.77 -8.61
C PRO A 189 -4.64 -13.03 -7.66
N HIS A 190 -4.81 -14.29 -7.25
CA HIS A 190 -5.88 -14.72 -6.35
C HIS A 190 -5.84 -14.07 -4.96
N PHE A 191 -4.71 -13.49 -4.54
CA PHE A 191 -4.61 -12.71 -3.31
C PHE A 191 -5.58 -11.53 -3.27
N VAL A 192 -5.89 -10.93 -4.43
CA VAL A 192 -6.87 -9.84 -4.51
C VAL A 192 -8.25 -10.32 -4.04
N ALA A 193 -8.65 -11.53 -4.42
CA ALA A 193 -9.92 -12.11 -3.98
C ALA A 193 -9.89 -12.50 -2.50
N LEU A 194 -8.79 -13.08 -2.03
CA LEU A 194 -8.64 -13.50 -0.62
C LEU A 194 -8.67 -12.30 0.33
N LEU A 195 -8.04 -11.19 -0.06
CA LEU A 195 -7.91 -9.97 0.75
C LEU A 195 -9.00 -8.93 0.43
N LYS A 196 -10.06 -9.30 -0.29
CA LYS A 196 -11.08 -8.37 -0.79
C LYS A 196 -11.65 -7.45 0.30
N LYS A 197 -11.93 -7.98 1.50
CA LYS A 197 -12.51 -7.21 2.61
C LYS A 197 -11.58 -6.08 3.03
N LEU A 198 -10.33 -6.42 3.32
CA LEU A 198 -9.31 -5.45 3.71
C LEU A 198 -9.04 -4.42 2.61
N ILE A 199 -9.05 -4.86 1.34
CA ILE A 199 -8.90 -3.97 0.20
C ILE A 199 -10.06 -2.96 0.16
N MET A 200 -11.30 -3.42 0.29
CA MET A 200 -12.49 -2.55 0.29
C MET A 200 -12.46 -1.55 1.45
N ASP A 201 -12.06 -1.98 2.64
CA ASP A 201 -11.92 -1.11 3.82
C ASP A 201 -10.92 0.02 3.55
N ARG A 202 -9.74 -0.31 3.00
CA ARG A 202 -8.71 0.67 2.63
C ARG A 202 -9.11 1.61 1.49
N LEU A 203 -9.96 1.16 0.56
CA LEU A 203 -10.53 2.05 -0.46
C LEU A 203 -11.54 3.05 0.13
N GLY A 204 -12.29 2.65 1.16
CA GLY A 204 -13.21 3.55 1.87
C GLY A 204 -12.50 4.69 2.59
N GLU A 205 -11.31 4.44 3.13
CA GLU A 205 -10.48 5.41 3.85
C GLU A 205 -9.66 6.33 2.92
N ALA A 206 -9.75 6.16 1.60
CA ALA A 206 -8.84 6.78 0.63
C ALA A 206 -8.82 8.33 0.65
N TYR A 207 -9.86 8.96 1.19
CA TYR A 207 -10.02 10.42 1.25
C TYR A 207 -9.52 11.06 2.55
N ASP A 208 -9.13 10.26 3.55
CA ASP A 208 -8.71 10.79 4.86
C ASP A 208 -7.33 11.45 4.79
N SER A 209 -6.42 10.88 3.98
CA SER A 209 -5.04 11.37 3.87
C SER A 209 -4.44 11.06 2.49
N PRO A 210 -3.46 11.87 2.01
CA PRO A 210 -2.82 11.62 0.72
C PRO A 210 -2.06 10.29 0.69
N THR A 211 -1.53 9.83 1.83
CA THR A 211 -0.86 8.54 1.94
C THR A 211 -1.82 7.37 1.77
N LYS A 212 -3.04 7.49 2.33
CA LYS A 212 -4.15 6.54 2.10
C LYS A 212 -4.60 6.55 0.65
N THR A 213 -4.69 7.72 0.03
CA THR A 213 -5.00 7.82 -1.41
C THR A 213 -3.97 7.07 -2.26
N GLU A 214 -2.67 7.22 -1.99
CA GLU A 214 -1.64 6.48 -2.73
C GLU A 214 -1.79 4.97 -2.59
N LEU A 215 -2.04 4.45 -1.38
CA LEU A 215 -2.32 3.02 -1.19
C LEU A 215 -3.56 2.58 -1.98
N ALA A 216 -4.67 3.32 -1.85
CA ALA A 216 -5.92 3.04 -2.55
C ALA A 216 -5.76 3.00 -4.07
N LEU A 217 -4.91 3.86 -4.65
CA LEU A 217 -4.59 3.84 -6.08
C LEU A 217 -3.92 2.54 -6.50
N HIS A 218 -2.96 2.04 -5.72
CA HIS A 218 -2.26 0.79 -6.02
C HIS A 218 -3.20 -0.42 -5.88
N LEU A 219 -4.05 -0.41 -4.86
CA LEU A 219 -5.07 -1.45 -4.67
C LEU A 219 -6.11 -1.43 -5.79
N CYS A 220 -6.59 -0.25 -6.19
CA CYS A 220 -7.52 -0.08 -7.30
C CYS A 220 -6.93 -0.58 -8.62
N TRP A 221 -5.66 -0.26 -8.88
CA TRP A 221 -4.92 -0.80 -10.02
C TRP A 221 -4.85 -2.33 -9.97
N ALA A 222 -4.49 -2.91 -8.80
CA ALA A 222 -4.37 -4.36 -8.63
C ALA A 222 -5.71 -5.08 -8.86
N ILE A 223 -6.83 -4.51 -8.39
CA ILE A 223 -8.18 -5.04 -8.67
C ILE A 223 -8.43 -5.14 -10.17
N GLY A 224 -8.15 -4.07 -10.91
CA GLY A 224 -8.36 -4.01 -12.36
C GLY A 224 -7.42 -4.94 -13.12
N GLU A 225 -6.12 -4.88 -12.84
CA GLU A 225 -5.09 -5.66 -13.55
C GLU A 225 -5.27 -7.17 -13.40
N HIS A 226 -5.70 -7.61 -12.22
CA HIS A 226 -5.82 -9.02 -11.88
C HIS A 226 -7.25 -9.55 -11.95
N GLY A 227 -8.18 -8.80 -12.56
CA GLY A 227 -9.56 -9.24 -12.71
C GLY A 227 -10.23 -9.58 -11.37
N GLY A 228 -9.89 -8.90 -10.28
CA GLY A 228 -10.44 -9.18 -8.95
C GLY A 228 -10.03 -10.52 -8.34
N GLY A 229 -8.98 -11.18 -8.84
CA GLY A 229 -8.51 -12.47 -8.35
C GLY A 229 -8.28 -13.52 -9.44
N GLY A 230 -8.73 -13.25 -10.67
CA GLY A 230 -8.68 -14.17 -11.81
C GLY A 230 -10.05 -14.79 -12.13
N GLU A 231 -10.09 -15.66 -13.14
CA GLU A 231 -11.34 -16.18 -13.73
C GLU A 231 -12.19 -16.99 -12.74
N SER A 232 -11.53 -17.71 -11.82
CA SER A 232 -12.20 -18.54 -10.82
C SER A 232 -12.90 -17.74 -9.71
N TYR A 233 -12.61 -16.44 -9.56
CA TYR A 233 -13.07 -15.61 -8.44
C TYR A 233 -14.15 -14.61 -8.83
N LYS A 234 -15.16 -15.06 -9.58
CA LYS A 234 -16.25 -14.20 -10.10
C LYS A 234 -17.03 -13.48 -8.99
N ASP A 235 -17.33 -14.15 -7.90
CA ASP A 235 -18.09 -13.55 -6.79
C ASP A 235 -17.29 -12.43 -6.10
N ALA A 236 -15.99 -12.65 -5.88
CA ALA A 236 -15.12 -11.61 -5.33
C ALA A 236 -14.97 -10.43 -6.30
N ALA A 237 -14.84 -10.70 -7.61
CA ALA A 237 -14.78 -9.65 -8.62
C ALA A 237 -16.07 -8.82 -8.68
N ARG A 238 -17.24 -9.45 -8.48
CA ARG A 238 -18.54 -8.76 -8.42
C ARG A 238 -18.63 -7.85 -7.20
N GLU A 239 -18.26 -8.33 -6.02
CA GLU A 239 -18.24 -7.51 -4.80
C GLU A 239 -17.25 -6.33 -4.93
N LEU A 240 -16.05 -6.57 -5.45
CA LEU A 240 -15.07 -5.49 -5.71
C LEU A 240 -15.60 -4.47 -6.71
N PHE A 241 -16.29 -4.92 -7.76
CA PHE A 241 -16.97 -4.03 -8.71
C PHE A 241 -18.03 -3.18 -8.01
N GLU A 242 -18.84 -3.78 -7.13
CA GLU A 242 -19.88 -3.07 -6.37
C GLU A 242 -19.30 -1.96 -5.50
N SER A 243 -18.21 -2.24 -4.78
CA SER A 243 -17.52 -1.23 -3.98
C SER A 243 -16.91 -0.12 -4.83
N LEU A 244 -16.30 -0.46 -5.97
CA LEU A 244 -15.77 0.55 -6.90
C LEU A 244 -16.88 1.42 -7.51
N GLU A 245 -18.03 0.82 -7.85
CA GLU A 245 -19.20 1.54 -8.34
C GLU A 245 -19.80 2.45 -7.27
N LEU A 246 -19.90 1.99 -6.03
CA LEU A 246 -20.36 2.80 -4.90
C LEU A 246 -19.45 4.01 -4.71
N LEU A 247 -18.14 3.80 -4.63
CA LEU A 247 -17.13 4.85 -4.54
C LEU A 247 -17.29 5.86 -5.69
N LEU A 248 -17.53 5.39 -6.92
CA LEU A 248 -17.75 6.27 -8.07
C LEU A 248 -19.01 7.13 -7.89
N TYR A 249 -20.13 6.55 -7.46
CA TYR A 249 -21.40 7.27 -7.32
C TYR A 249 -21.46 8.23 -6.12
N GLU A 250 -20.84 7.88 -5.00
CA GLU A 250 -20.71 8.78 -3.85
C GLU A 250 -20.01 10.07 -4.25
N ASN A 251 -18.94 9.95 -5.04
CA ASN A 251 -18.16 11.08 -5.51
C ASN A 251 -18.90 11.93 -6.57
N LEU A 252 -19.67 11.29 -7.48
CA LEU A 252 -20.57 12.02 -8.38
C LEU A 252 -21.67 12.77 -7.63
N SER A 253 -22.18 12.21 -6.52
CA SER A 253 -23.25 12.81 -5.73
C SER A 253 -22.74 13.96 -4.88
N SER A 254 -21.57 13.81 -4.26
CA SER A 254 -20.89 14.87 -3.50
C SER A 254 -20.60 16.10 -4.38
N SER A 255 -20.21 15.88 -5.64
CA SER A 255 -20.00 16.94 -6.63
C SER A 255 -21.30 17.68 -7.04
N ARG A 256 -22.48 17.05 -6.93
CA ARG A 256 -23.78 17.70 -7.18
C ARG A 256 -24.27 18.54 -6.02
N LEU A 257 -23.96 18.11 -4.80
CA LEU A 257 -24.53 18.72 -3.58
C LEU A 257 -23.83 20.02 -3.18
N GLY A 258 -22.69 20.38 -3.78
CA GLY A 258 -22.05 21.68 -3.53
C GLY A 258 -21.87 21.97 -2.04
N LEU A 259 -21.76 20.93 -1.20
CA LEU A 259 -21.57 21.08 0.24
C LEU A 259 -20.11 21.45 0.46
N GLY A 260 -19.83 22.73 0.23
CA GLY A 260 -18.58 23.37 0.59
C GLY A 260 -18.34 23.18 2.08
N LYS A 261 -17.34 22.36 2.41
CA LYS A 261 -16.50 22.70 3.56
C LYS A 261 -15.93 24.09 3.26
N SER A 262 -16.14 25.00 4.19
CA SER A 262 -16.10 26.45 3.98
C SER A 262 -14.76 26.94 3.40
N ALA A 263 -14.87 27.98 2.58
CA ALA A 263 -13.83 28.70 1.83
C ALA A 263 -12.70 29.30 2.69
N MET A 264 -11.88 28.46 3.32
CA MET A 264 -10.76 28.90 4.15
C MET A 264 -9.49 28.05 3.97
N SER A 265 -9.22 27.52 2.76
CA SER A 265 -7.85 27.13 2.33
C SER A 265 -7.80 26.78 0.83
N SER A 266 -7.66 27.80 -0.03
CA SER A 266 -7.70 27.62 -1.50
C SER A 266 -6.62 26.70 -2.09
N GLY A 267 -5.51 26.47 -1.37
CA GLY A 267 -4.42 25.59 -1.82
C GLY A 267 -4.68 24.10 -1.56
N ASP A 268 -5.18 23.76 -0.37
CA ASP A 268 -5.36 22.37 0.07
C ASP A 268 -6.58 21.73 -0.61
N GLU A 269 -7.64 22.51 -0.82
CA GLU A 269 -8.82 22.06 -1.56
C GLU A 269 -8.51 21.65 -3.01
N ASN A 270 -7.62 22.37 -3.70
CA ASN A 270 -7.26 22.04 -5.08
C ASN A 270 -6.43 20.77 -5.17
N PHE A 271 -5.53 20.55 -4.20
CA PHE A 271 -4.75 19.33 -4.11
C PHE A 271 -5.66 18.11 -3.82
N GLN A 272 -6.62 18.26 -2.90
CA GLN A 272 -7.59 17.22 -2.57
C GLN A 272 -8.53 16.91 -3.74
N LYS A 273 -9.03 17.92 -4.46
CA LYS A 273 -9.82 17.72 -5.69
C LYS A 273 -9.01 17.01 -6.76
N ALA A 274 -7.73 17.37 -6.92
CA ALA A 274 -6.85 16.73 -7.89
C ALA A 274 -6.55 15.26 -7.55
N SER A 275 -6.32 14.93 -6.27
CA SER A 275 -6.07 13.56 -5.80
C SER A 275 -7.34 12.70 -5.90
N GLN A 276 -8.51 13.24 -5.57
CA GLN A 276 -9.81 12.60 -5.76
C GLN A 276 -10.07 12.28 -7.24
N ALA A 277 -9.85 13.24 -8.14
CA ALA A 277 -10.00 12.99 -9.58
C ALA A 277 -9.01 11.93 -10.10
N ARG A 278 -7.79 11.89 -9.56
CA ARG A 278 -6.80 10.83 -9.86
C ARG A 278 -7.31 9.46 -9.38
N LEU A 279 -7.89 9.36 -8.20
CA LEU A 279 -8.50 8.11 -7.69
C LEU A 279 -9.67 7.67 -8.58
N LEU A 280 -10.60 8.56 -8.91
CA LEU A 280 -11.71 8.23 -9.80
C LEU A 280 -11.26 7.79 -11.20
N CYS A 281 -10.19 8.39 -11.70
CA CYS A 281 -9.54 7.96 -12.94
C CYS A 281 -9.07 6.50 -12.86
N PHE A 282 -8.51 6.06 -11.72
CA PHE A 282 -8.14 4.66 -11.49
C PHE A 282 -9.38 3.77 -11.35
N VAL A 283 -10.40 4.21 -10.61
CA VAL A 283 -11.67 3.48 -10.42
C VAL A 283 -12.37 3.21 -11.76
N VAL A 284 -12.49 4.22 -12.62
CA VAL A 284 -13.03 4.07 -13.98
C VAL A 284 -12.23 3.05 -14.80
N THR A 285 -10.91 3.04 -14.65
CA THR A 285 -10.03 2.07 -15.32
C THR A 285 -10.22 0.67 -14.76
N ALA A 286 -10.30 0.51 -13.44
CA ALA A 286 -10.49 -0.76 -12.77
C ALA A 286 -11.85 -1.38 -13.11
N ILE A 287 -12.93 -0.59 -13.09
CA ILE A 287 -14.27 -0.99 -13.54
C ILE A 287 -14.22 -1.50 -14.99
N THR A 288 -13.49 -0.80 -15.86
CA THR A 288 -13.35 -1.17 -17.28
C THR A 288 -12.58 -2.47 -17.47
N LYS A 289 -11.44 -2.62 -16.77
CA LYS A 289 -10.63 -3.84 -16.81
C LYS A 289 -11.38 -5.03 -16.23
N LEU A 290 -12.03 -4.87 -15.07
CA LEU A 290 -12.89 -5.90 -14.46
C LEU A 290 -14.01 -6.35 -15.41
N ALA A 291 -14.68 -5.42 -16.08
CA ALA A 291 -15.76 -5.74 -17.01
C ALA A 291 -15.28 -6.36 -18.33
N THR A 292 -14.05 -6.05 -18.74
CA THR A 292 -13.39 -6.67 -19.89
C THR A 292 -12.97 -8.09 -19.56
N PHE A 293 -12.52 -8.34 -18.33
CA PHE A 293 -12.13 -9.65 -17.84
C PHE A 293 -13.33 -10.55 -17.50
N HIS A 294 -14.34 -10.00 -16.81
CA HIS A 294 -15.58 -10.67 -16.42
C HIS A 294 -16.77 -10.07 -17.19
N HIS A 295 -17.10 -10.66 -18.34
CA HIS A 295 -18.12 -10.14 -19.26
C HIS A 295 -19.52 -9.98 -18.65
N GLU A 296 -19.85 -10.68 -17.57
CA GLU A 296 -21.11 -10.51 -16.83
C GLU A 296 -21.28 -9.10 -16.23
N LEU A 297 -20.16 -8.42 -15.93
CA LEU A 297 -20.15 -7.07 -15.37
C LEU A 297 -20.27 -5.98 -16.45
N LEU A 298 -20.13 -6.35 -17.74
CA LEU A 298 -20.06 -5.41 -18.86
C LEU A 298 -21.30 -4.51 -19.01
N PRO A 299 -22.55 -5.02 -18.94
CA PRO A 299 -23.74 -4.15 -19.01
C PRO A 299 -23.76 -3.13 -17.87
N ARG A 300 -23.38 -3.57 -16.65
CA ARG A 300 -23.33 -2.72 -15.47
C ARG A 300 -22.28 -1.63 -15.61
N ALA A 301 -21.06 -2.00 -16.04
CA ALA A 301 -19.97 -1.06 -16.30
C ALA A 301 -20.35 0.02 -17.32
N ARG A 302 -21.01 -0.34 -18.42
CA ARG A 302 -21.51 0.63 -19.41
C ARG A 302 -22.50 1.62 -18.79
N VAL A 303 -23.38 1.16 -17.90
CA VAL A 303 -24.31 2.04 -17.16
C VAL A 303 -23.55 2.97 -16.21
N SER A 304 -22.60 2.45 -15.44
CA SER A 304 -21.82 3.24 -14.47
C SER A 304 -20.99 4.32 -15.18
N LEU A 305 -20.25 3.96 -16.23
CA LEU A 305 -19.47 4.91 -17.04
C LEU A 305 -20.36 5.87 -17.82
N GLY A 306 -21.50 5.40 -18.35
CA GLY A 306 -22.49 6.24 -19.00
C GLY A 306 -23.06 7.31 -18.07
N LYS A 307 -23.25 6.99 -16.78
CA LYS A 307 -23.64 7.99 -15.77
C LYS A 307 -22.54 9.03 -15.56
N VAL A 308 -21.27 8.64 -15.46
CA VAL A 308 -20.13 9.58 -15.36
C VAL A 308 -20.07 10.49 -16.58
N ALA A 309 -20.12 9.92 -17.78
CA ALA A 309 -20.04 10.64 -19.06
C ALA A 309 -21.19 11.65 -19.24
N ARG A 310 -22.38 11.35 -18.71
CA ARG A 310 -23.53 12.28 -18.70
C ARG A 310 -23.46 13.30 -17.56
N SER A 311 -22.71 13.01 -16.50
CA SER A 311 -22.55 13.88 -15.34
C SER A 311 -21.51 14.96 -15.65
N ARG A 312 -21.95 16.10 -16.19
CA ARG A 312 -21.12 17.28 -16.55
C ARG A 312 -20.39 17.96 -15.38
N ILE A 313 -20.58 17.44 -14.18
CA ILE A 313 -20.00 17.92 -12.91
C ILE A 313 -18.69 17.20 -12.53
N SER A 314 -18.32 16.14 -13.24
CA SER A 314 -17.07 15.43 -12.99
C SER A 314 -15.85 16.20 -13.52
N ASP A 315 -14.68 16.04 -12.87
CA ASP A 315 -13.40 16.54 -13.37
C ASP A 315 -13.20 16.12 -14.84
N ALA A 316 -12.75 17.05 -15.69
CA ALA A 316 -12.62 16.83 -17.13
C ALA A 316 -11.78 15.59 -17.50
N ARG A 317 -10.80 15.22 -16.66
CA ARG A 317 -9.97 14.02 -16.84
C ARG A 317 -10.77 12.74 -16.62
N VAL A 318 -11.59 12.71 -15.57
CA VAL A 318 -12.46 11.57 -15.23
C VAL A 318 -13.54 11.42 -16.30
N TRP A 319 -14.16 12.53 -16.69
CA TRP A 319 -15.18 12.56 -17.74
C TRP A 319 -14.66 12.04 -19.07
N ARG A 320 -13.53 12.58 -19.55
CA ARG A 320 -12.93 12.18 -20.83
C ARG A 320 -12.58 10.69 -20.83
N ARG A 321 -11.95 10.23 -19.76
CA ARG A 321 -11.61 8.81 -19.59
C ARG A 321 -12.84 7.91 -19.63
N ALA A 322 -13.90 8.26 -18.92
CA ALA A 322 -15.14 7.49 -18.92
C ALA A 322 -15.79 7.45 -20.31
N GLN A 323 -15.74 8.55 -21.07
CA GLN A 323 -16.22 8.58 -22.46
C GLN A 323 -15.40 7.69 -23.40
N ASP A 324 -14.06 7.82 -23.35
CA ASP A 324 -13.16 7.03 -24.19
C ASP A 324 -13.34 5.53 -23.92
N TYR A 325 -13.47 5.14 -22.64
CA TYR A 325 -13.63 3.74 -22.25
C TYR A 325 -15.02 3.21 -22.61
N LEU A 326 -16.07 4.04 -22.47
CA LEU A 326 -17.41 3.67 -22.91
C LEU A 326 -17.46 3.44 -24.43
N ALA A 327 -16.77 4.27 -25.20
CA ALA A 327 -16.65 4.08 -26.65
C ALA A 327 -15.88 2.79 -26.97
N LEU A 328 -14.76 2.53 -26.28
CA LEU A 328 -13.96 1.33 -26.50
C LEU A 328 -14.71 0.05 -26.13
N MET A 329 -15.55 0.08 -25.09
CA MET A 329 -16.39 -1.06 -24.70
C MET A 329 -17.39 -1.46 -25.78
N ASN A 330 -17.67 -0.65 -26.80
CA ASN A 330 -18.49 -1.06 -27.95
C ASN A 330 -17.74 -2.01 -28.89
N GLU A 331 -16.41 -1.98 -28.86
CA GLU A 331 -15.51 -2.80 -29.67
C GLU A 331 -14.77 -3.81 -28.76
N PRO A 332 -15.38 -4.97 -28.44
CA PRO A 332 -14.90 -5.88 -27.40
C PRO A 332 -13.49 -6.42 -27.68
N ALA A 333 -13.13 -6.63 -28.94
CA ALA A 333 -11.82 -7.12 -29.34
C ALA A 333 -10.70 -6.10 -29.08
N ILE A 334 -10.96 -4.82 -29.39
CA ILE A 334 -10.02 -3.73 -29.11
C ILE A 334 -9.98 -3.46 -27.61
N CYS A 335 -11.13 -3.47 -26.94
CA CYS A 335 -11.24 -3.34 -25.49
C CYS A 335 -10.39 -4.38 -24.76
N LEU A 336 -10.46 -5.66 -25.18
CA LEU A 336 -9.63 -6.73 -24.64
C LEU A 336 -8.15 -6.56 -24.97
N SER A 337 -7.80 -6.04 -26.14
CA SER A 337 -6.39 -5.77 -26.47
C SER A 337 -5.76 -4.67 -25.61
N VAL A 338 -6.56 -3.69 -25.17
CA VAL A 338 -6.11 -2.52 -24.39
C VAL A 338 -6.20 -2.77 -22.89
N PHE A 339 -7.26 -3.43 -22.44
CA PHE A 339 -7.57 -3.64 -21.02
C PHE A 339 -7.43 -5.08 -20.55
N GLY A 340 -7.14 -6.00 -21.45
CA GLY A 340 -6.86 -7.39 -21.11
C GLY A 340 -5.63 -7.55 -20.23
N PRO A 341 -5.48 -8.71 -19.58
CA PRO A 341 -4.37 -8.96 -18.67
C PRO A 341 -3.02 -8.87 -19.40
N SER A 342 -2.08 -8.10 -18.85
CA SER A 342 -0.75 -7.87 -19.45
C SER A 342 0.10 -9.15 -19.58
N ARG A 343 -0.26 -10.19 -18.82
CA ARG A 343 0.31 -11.54 -18.93
C ARG A 343 -0.84 -12.54 -19.07
N PRO A 344 -1.10 -13.08 -20.27
CA PRO A 344 -2.01 -14.20 -20.39
C PRO A 344 -1.44 -15.35 -19.53
N SER A 345 -2.24 -15.85 -18.59
CA SER A 345 -1.94 -17.13 -17.95
C SER A 345 -1.67 -18.16 -19.04
N ARG A 346 -0.64 -19.00 -18.85
CA ARG A 346 -0.27 -20.08 -19.78
C ARG A 346 -1.54 -20.85 -20.17
N GLY A 347 -2.06 -20.62 -21.37
CA GLY A 347 -3.30 -21.23 -21.86
C GLY A 347 -4.38 -20.27 -22.37
N HIS A 348 -4.24 -18.94 -22.23
CA HIS A 348 -5.18 -18.01 -22.86
C HIS A 348 -5.07 -18.10 -24.39
N LEU A 349 -6.08 -18.72 -25.02
CA LEU A 349 -6.31 -18.58 -26.45
C LEU A 349 -6.47 -17.09 -26.76
N GLN A 350 -5.62 -16.56 -27.64
CA GLN A 350 -5.78 -15.19 -28.14
C GLN A 350 -7.17 -15.11 -28.79
N HIS A 351 -8.05 -14.26 -28.23
CA HIS A 351 -9.40 -14.13 -28.75
C HIS A 351 -9.37 -13.48 -30.14
N PRO A 352 -10.19 -13.96 -31.10
CA PRO A 352 -10.29 -13.35 -32.42
C PRO A 352 -10.52 -11.83 -32.33
N GLY A 353 -9.75 -11.07 -33.10
CA GLY A 353 -9.76 -9.60 -33.15
C GLY A 353 -8.83 -8.90 -32.15
N THR A 354 -8.17 -9.62 -31.24
CA THR A 354 -7.21 -9.03 -30.30
C THR A 354 -5.93 -8.62 -31.02
N VAL A 355 -5.46 -7.39 -30.81
CA VAL A 355 -4.20 -6.87 -31.39
C VAL A 355 -3.05 -7.11 -30.42
N ASN A 356 -1.96 -7.73 -30.88
CA ASN A 356 -0.73 -7.83 -30.09
C ASN A 356 0.11 -6.56 -30.21
N TRP A 357 -0.04 -5.64 -29.24
CA TRP A 357 0.67 -4.37 -29.22
C TRP A 357 2.17 -4.49 -28.90
N SER A 358 2.62 -5.60 -28.30
CA SER A 358 4.02 -5.80 -27.91
C SER A 358 4.98 -5.94 -29.10
N GLU A 359 4.45 -6.29 -30.28
CA GLU A 359 5.19 -6.39 -31.54
C GLU A 359 5.02 -5.15 -32.44
N GLY A 360 4.28 -4.13 -31.95
CA GLY A 360 3.76 -2.99 -32.71
C GLY A 360 4.80 -2.05 -33.36
N GLY A 361 6.10 -2.32 -33.23
CA GLY A 361 7.16 -1.67 -33.99
C GLY A 361 7.57 -2.39 -35.28
N THR A 362 7.21 -3.67 -35.46
CA THR A 362 7.64 -4.50 -36.59
C THR A 362 6.54 -5.32 -37.26
N LYS A 363 5.48 -5.69 -36.51
CA LYS A 363 4.33 -6.45 -37.04
C LYS A 363 3.05 -6.04 -36.31
N MET A 364 1.94 -5.98 -37.05
CA MET A 364 0.60 -5.84 -36.46
C MET A 364 -0.12 -7.17 -36.63
N ILE A 365 0.02 -8.08 -35.66
CA ILE A 365 -0.76 -9.32 -35.63
C ILE A 365 -2.15 -8.97 -35.07
N ALA A 366 -3.11 -8.82 -35.97
CA ALA A 366 -4.52 -8.72 -35.62
C ALA A 366 -5.20 -10.04 -35.96
N HIS A 367 -5.82 -10.68 -34.97
CA HIS A 367 -6.64 -11.90 -35.18
C HIS A 367 -7.99 -11.58 -35.83
N ILE A 368 -8.05 -10.56 -36.68
CA ILE A 368 -9.27 -10.16 -37.37
C ILE A 368 -9.45 -11.13 -38.55
N PRO A 369 -10.64 -11.72 -38.74
CA PRO A 369 -10.97 -12.40 -39.97
C PRO A 369 -11.07 -11.36 -41.10
N PHE A 370 -9.97 -11.05 -41.78
CA PHE A 370 -9.93 -10.08 -42.87
C PHE A 370 -10.45 -10.65 -44.20
N TYR A 371 -11.56 -11.39 -44.20
CA TYR A 371 -12.25 -11.73 -45.47
C TYR A 371 -12.80 -10.49 -46.21
N ILE A 372 -12.67 -9.29 -45.64
CA ILE A 372 -13.15 -8.02 -46.22
C ILE A 372 -12.04 -7.26 -46.98
N LEU A 373 -10.75 -7.52 -46.71
CA LEU A 373 -9.66 -6.92 -47.48
C LEU A 373 -9.23 -7.86 -48.62
N GLY A 374 -10.10 -7.96 -49.62
CA GLY A 374 -9.79 -8.56 -50.92
C GLY A 374 -9.52 -10.06 -50.90
N LYS A 375 -10.55 -10.86 -51.22
CA LYS A 375 -10.49 -12.27 -51.64
C LYS A 375 -9.06 -12.88 -51.71
N GLN A 376 -8.50 -13.28 -50.58
CA GLN A 376 -7.40 -14.23 -50.54
C GLN A 376 -7.78 -15.32 -49.55
N GLU A 377 -7.90 -16.53 -50.09
CA GLU A 377 -8.09 -17.75 -49.32
C GLU A 377 -6.78 -18.10 -48.62
N GLY A 378 -6.82 -18.22 -47.29
CA GLY A 378 -5.67 -18.57 -46.47
C GLY A 378 -6.08 -18.88 -45.02
N PRO A 379 -5.21 -19.52 -44.22
CA PRO A 379 -5.49 -19.82 -42.82
C PRO A 379 -5.79 -18.54 -42.02
N PRO A 380 -6.54 -18.61 -40.90
CA PRO A 380 -7.08 -17.45 -40.18
C PRO A 380 -6.04 -16.53 -39.51
N PHE A 381 -4.75 -16.75 -39.77
CA PHE A 381 -3.62 -15.98 -39.27
C PHE A 381 -2.85 -15.45 -40.47
N HIS A 382 -2.98 -14.15 -40.74
CA HIS A 382 -2.21 -13.47 -41.77
C HIS A 382 -1.30 -12.43 -41.10
N ASP A 383 0.01 -12.61 -41.26
CA ASP A 383 1.03 -11.63 -40.90
C ASP A 383 0.99 -10.49 -41.93
N PHE A 384 0.37 -9.37 -41.60
CA PHE A 384 0.43 -8.16 -42.43
C PHE A 384 1.59 -7.27 -41.99
N THR A 385 2.40 -6.83 -42.95
CA THR A 385 3.40 -5.78 -42.72
C THR A 385 2.74 -4.41 -42.84
N PHE A 386 3.26 -3.37 -42.16
CA PHE A 386 2.71 -2.01 -42.26
C PHE A 386 2.67 -1.48 -43.71
N SER A 387 3.60 -1.93 -44.53
CA SER A 387 3.66 -1.68 -45.97
C SER A 387 2.50 -2.25 -46.78
N ASP A 388 1.76 -3.22 -46.24
CA ASP A 388 0.59 -3.83 -46.88
C ASP A 388 -0.71 -3.05 -46.58
N VAL A 389 -0.73 -2.30 -45.47
CA VAL A 389 -1.91 -1.57 -44.96
C VAL A 389 -1.87 -0.08 -45.35
N ILE A 390 -0.67 0.50 -45.42
CA ILE A 390 -0.48 1.92 -45.75
C ILE A 390 -0.09 2.04 -47.22
N PRO A 391 -0.90 2.67 -48.09
CA PRO A 391 -0.49 2.93 -49.46
C PRO A 391 0.76 3.81 -49.47
N ARG A 392 1.82 3.31 -50.11
CA ARG A 392 3.06 4.08 -50.31
C ARG A 392 2.71 5.42 -50.96
N ARG A 393 2.97 6.52 -50.25
CA ARG A 393 3.06 7.87 -50.82
C ARG A 393 4.51 8.29 -50.85
#